data_AF-A0A3B8NFQ1-F1
#
_entry.id   AF-A0A3B8NFQ1-F1
#
_cell.length_a   1.000
_cell.length_b   1.000
_cell.length_c   1.000
_cell.angle_alpha   90.00
_cell.angle_beta   90.00
_cell.angle_gamma   90.00
#
_symmetry.space_group_name_H-M   'P 1'
#
loop_
_entity.id
_entity.type
_entity.pdbx_description
1 polymer ?
#
loop_
_entity_poly.entity_id
_entity_poly.type
_entity_poly.pdbx_seq_one_letter_code
_entity_poly.pdbx_strand_id
1 'polypeptide(L)'
;FMLIFAGRKKLRSVEDSISESLSPAESLGPLIEAARKGKLGKNGQARLERTLIIFWSNRLELTSESPNKALTKIKEHPEAAPLFEKLESWLHTPSPEEPSDLDALLKPYQESEVN
;
A
#
# COMPACT_ATOMS: atom_id res chain seq x y z
N PHE A 1 -16.47 0.23 -7.65
CA PHE A 1 -15.91 0.83 -6.42
C PHE A 1 -16.71 0.36 -5.22
N MET A 2 -16.25 -0.66 -4.50
CA MET A 2 -16.87 -1.09 -3.25
C MET A 2 -15.90 -0.77 -2.11
N LEU A 3 -16.03 0.43 -1.55
CA LEU A 3 -15.29 0.87 -0.37
C LEU A 3 -15.92 0.19 0.86
N ILE A 4 -15.37 -0.96 1.28
CA ILE A 4 -15.75 -1.56 2.56
C ILE A 4 -14.93 -0.90 3.67
N PHE A 5 -15.56 0.01 4.39
CA PHE A 5 -15.10 0.47 5.69
C PHE A 5 -15.29 -0.66 6.73
N ALA A 6 -14.29 -1.51 6.89
CA ALA A 6 -14.25 -2.47 7.98
C ALA A 6 -13.48 -1.87 9.17
N GLY A 7 -14.19 -1.11 10.00
CA GLY A 7 -13.78 -0.92 11.39
C GLY A 7 -14.17 -2.14 12.20
N ARG A 8 -13.22 -2.76 12.93
CA ARG A 8 -13.44 -3.38 14.26
C ARG A 8 -12.16 -3.96 14.90
N LYS A 9 -11.79 -3.31 16.01
CA LYS A 9 -11.58 -3.89 17.35
C LYS A 9 -10.42 -4.88 17.59
N LYS A 10 -9.29 -4.30 18.02
CA LYS A 10 -8.36 -4.70 19.10
C LYS A 10 -8.18 -6.20 19.38
N LEU A 11 -7.11 -6.76 18.82
CA LEU A 11 -6.27 -7.78 19.45
C LEU A 11 -4.81 -7.37 19.22
N ARG A 12 -4.26 -6.66 20.21
CA ARG A 12 -2.87 -6.21 20.27
C ARG A 12 -2.00 -7.41 20.60
N SER A 13 -0.99 -7.70 19.80
CA SER A 13 0.08 -8.63 20.15
C SER A 13 1.40 -8.13 19.57
N VAL A 14 2.14 -7.37 20.38
CA VAL A 14 3.61 -7.17 20.45
C VAL A 14 4.39 -6.75 19.18
N GLU A 15 3.91 -7.01 17.96
CA GLU A 15 4.43 -6.47 16.68
C GLU A 15 3.95 -5.04 16.39
N ASP A 16 2.92 -4.56 17.11
CA ASP A 16 2.30 -3.24 16.95
C ASP A 16 3.21 -2.07 17.40
N SER A 17 4.15 -2.33 18.32
CA SER A 17 4.95 -1.28 18.95
C SER A 17 6.05 -0.70 18.06
N ILE A 18 6.49 -1.43 17.03
CA ILE A 18 7.38 -0.90 16.00
C ILE A 18 6.54 -0.17 14.94
N SER A 19 5.30 -0.60 14.72
CA SER A 19 4.43 -0.07 13.64
C SER A 19 3.83 1.31 13.93
N GLU A 20 3.84 1.82 15.17
CA GLU A 20 3.31 3.15 15.51
C GLU A 20 4.28 4.31 15.21
N SER A 21 5.58 4.04 14.96
CA SER A 21 6.58 5.09 14.63
C SER A 21 7.11 5.04 13.20
N LEU A 22 6.78 4.00 12.41
CA LEU A 22 7.23 3.89 11.03
C LEU A 22 6.45 4.87 10.17
N SER A 23 7.18 5.72 9.45
CA SER A 23 6.62 6.52 8.37
C SER A 23 5.86 5.62 7.38
N PRO A 24 4.93 6.17 6.59
CA PRO A 24 4.24 5.41 5.55
C PRO A 24 5.22 4.66 4.63
N ALA A 25 6.38 5.25 4.33
CA ALA A 25 7.43 4.62 3.53
C ALA A 25 8.01 3.37 4.22
N GLU A 26 8.37 3.49 5.50
CA GLU A 26 8.95 2.40 6.29
C GLU A 26 7.95 1.26 6.52
N SER A 27 6.65 1.57 6.60
CA SER A 27 5.59 0.57 6.74
C SER A 27 5.33 -0.24 5.45
N LEU A 28 5.78 0.25 4.28
CA LEU A 28 5.60 -0.47 3.01
C LEU A 28 6.48 -1.70 2.93
N GLY A 29 7.74 -1.64 3.35
CA GLY A 29 8.71 -2.74 3.23
C GLY A 29 8.18 -4.10 3.72
N PRO A 30 7.68 -4.22 4.97
CA PRO A 30 7.11 -5.46 5.48
C PRO A 30 5.87 -5.95 4.71
N LEU A 31 5.03 -5.02 4.22
CA LEU A 31 3.82 -5.34 3.47
C LEU A 31 4.16 -5.84 2.06
N ILE A 32 5.14 -5.22 1.41
CA ILE A 32 5.71 -5.63 0.13
C ILE A 32 6.29 -7.05 0.26
N GLU A 33 7.09 -7.31 1.29
CA GLU A 33 7.68 -8.62 1.53
C GLU A 33 6.64 -9.71 1.82
N ALA A 34 5.59 -9.38 2.58
CA ALA A 34 4.49 -10.30 2.82
C ALA A 34 3.66 -10.58 1.56
N ALA A 35 3.46 -9.57 0.70
CA ALA A 35 2.85 -9.71 -0.61
C ALA A 35 3.66 -10.63 -1.52
N ARG A 36 4.99 -10.44 -1.55
CA ARG A 36 5.95 -11.25 -2.31
C ARG A 36 5.97 -12.73 -1.90
N LYS A 37 5.69 -13.03 -0.63
CA LYS A 37 5.65 -14.41 -0.12
C LYS A 37 4.28 -15.08 -0.31
N GLY A 38 3.34 -14.41 -0.97
CA GLY A 38 1.94 -14.88 -1.08
C GLY A 38 1.22 -14.93 0.28
N LYS A 39 1.77 -14.28 1.31
CA LYS A 39 1.26 -14.32 2.70
C LYS A 39 0.28 -13.18 3.00
N LEU A 40 0.01 -12.32 2.02
CA LEU A 40 -0.86 -11.17 2.17
C LEU A 40 -2.32 -11.55 1.86
N GLY A 41 -3.08 -11.87 2.90
CA GLY A 41 -4.53 -12.03 2.80
C GLY A 41 -5.24 -10.70 2.49
N LYS A 42 -6.56 -10.74 2.29
CA LYS A 42 -7.39 -9.57 1.91
C LYS A 42 -7.22 -8.35 2.83
N ASN A 43 -7.02 -8.57 4.13
CA ASN A 43 -6.76 -7.48 5.08
C ASN A 43 -5.38 -6.83 4.88
N GLY A 44 -4.35 -7.63 4.59
CA GLY A 44 -3.01 -7.11 4.32
C GLY A 44 -2.95 -6.38 2.97
N GLN A 45 -3.69 -6.88 1.99
CA GLN A 45 -3.92 -6.23 0.68
C GLN A 45 -4.51 -4.82 0.83
N ALA A 46 -5.59 -4.69 1.60
CA ALA A 46 -6.18 -3.38 1.89
C ALA A 46 -5.23 -2.47 2.70
N ARG A 47 -4.42 -3.04 3.60
CA ARG A 47 -3.41 -2.28 4.35
C ARG A 47 -2.32 -1.74 3.42
N LEU A 48 -1.80 -2.56 2.49
CA LEU A 48 -0.80 -2.15 1.50
C LEU A 48 -1.32 -1.00 0.62
N GLU A 49 -2.52 -1.15 0.06
CA GLU A 49 -3.16 -0.12 -0.75
C GLU A 49 -3.29 1.20 0.01
N ARG A 50 -3.80 1.14 1.24
CA ARG A 50 -4.00 2.34 2.07
C ARG A 50 -2.68 3.03 2.40
N THR A 51 -1.64 2.27 2.74
CA THR A 51 -0.30 2.83 3.02
C THR A 51 0.28 3.50 1.78
N LEU A 52 0.10 2.91 0.59
CA LEU A 52 0.54 3.51 -0.68
C LEU A 52 -0.21 4.82 -0.98
N ILE A 53 -1.52 4.88 -0.74
CA ILE A 53 -2.30 6.12 -0.91
C ILE A 53 -1.80 7.21 0.03
N ILE A 54 -1.51 6.88 1.30
CA ILE A 54 -0.99 7.85 2.29
C ILE A 54 0.40 8.34 1.87
N PHE A 55 1.30 7.42 1.49
CA PHE A 55 2.64 7.76 1.03
C PHE A 55 2.59 8.76 -0.14
N TRP A 56 1.80 8.46 -1.17
CA TRP A 56 1.69 9.34 -2.35
C TRP A 56 0.90 10.62 -2.06
N SER A 57 -0.09 10.59 -1.19
CA SER A 57 -0.79 11.81 -0.75
C SER A 57 0.15 12.75 -0.01
N ASN A 58 1.05 12.22 0.83
CA ASN A 58 2.07 13.03 1.49
C ASN A 58 3.08 13.59 0.49
N ARG A 59 3.58 12.73 -0.42
CA ARG A 59 4.58 13.11 -1.43
C ARG A 59 4.08 14.17 -2.41
N LEU A 60 2.79 14.17 -2.73
CA LEU A 60 2.15 15.12 -3.65
C LEU A 60 1.43 16.28 -2.91
N GLU A 61 1.61 16.38 -1.60
CA GLU A 61 0.96 17.41 -0.74
C GLU A 61 -0.58 17.44 -0.86
N LEU A 62 -1.20 16.26 -1.06
CA LEU A 62 -2.64 16.07 -1.24
C LEU A 62 -3.37 15.77 0.07
N THR A 63 -2.72 15.90 1.22
CA THR A 63 -3.28 15.58 2.55
C THR A 63 -4.50 16.42 2.93
N SER A 64 -4.64 17.59 2.31
CA SER A 64 -5.79 18.49 2.49
C SER A 64 -6.96 18.19 1.53
N GLU A 65 -6.75 17.32 0.54
CA GLU A 65 -7.78 16.94 -0.43
C GLU A 65 -8.68 15.82 0.14
N SER A 66 -9.89 15.69 -0.41
CA SER A 66 -10.73 14.55 -0.07
C SER A 66 -10.07 13.24 -0.56
N PRO A 67 -10.27 12.10 0.13
CA PRO A 67 -9.64 10.84 -0.24
C PRO A 67 -9.85 10.43 -1.70
N ASN A 68 -11.05 10.67 -2.24
CA ASN A 68 -11.35 10.38 -3.65
C ASN A 68 -10.55 11.28 -4.59
N LYS A 69 -10.43 12.57 -4.29
CA LYS A 69 -9.69 13.52 -5.12
C LYS A 69 -8.19 13.30 -5.04
N ALA A 70 -7.66 12.95 -3.86
CA ALA A 70 -6.28 12.53 -3.69
C ALA A 70 -5.99 11.28 -4.55
N LEU A 71 -6.84 10.25 -4.46
CA LEU A 71 -6.69 9.03 -5.26
C LEU A 71 -6.72 9.31 -6.77
N THR A 72 -7.65 10.14 -7.26
CA THR A 72 -7.69 10.54 -8.67
C THR A 72 -6.38 11.19 -9.10
N LYS A 73 -5.89 12.18 -8.35
CA LYS A 73 -4.63 12.87 -8.65
C LYS A 73 -3.41 11.94 -8.61
N ILE A 74 -3.40 10.97 -7.68
CA ILE A 74 -2.34 9.95 -7.61
C ILE A 74 -2.39 9.09 -8.88
N LYS A 75 -3.57 8.65 -9.32
CA LYS A 75 -3.73 7.85 -10.54
C LYS A 75 -3.48 8.62 -11.83
N GLU A 76 -3.46 9.95 -11.79
CA GLU A 76 -3.08 10.82 -12.92
C GLU A 76 -1.58 11.18 -12.92
N HIS A 77 -0.87 10.91 -11.81
CA HIS A 77 0.54 11.27 -11.69
C HIS A 77 1.42 10.30 -12.51
N PRO A 78 2.31 10.78 -13.39
CA PRO A 78 3.05 9.93 -14.33
C PRO A 78 3.93 8.87 -13.64
N GLU A 79 4.46 9.17 -12.45
CA GLU A 79 5.27 8.20 -11.69
C GLU A 79 4.43 7.23 -10.85
N ALA A 80 3.22 7.61 -10.45
CA ALA A 80 2.40 6.81 -9.53
C ALA A 80 1.36 5.96 -10.29
N ALA A 81 0.85 6.46 -11.41
CA ALA A 81 -0.18 5.78 -12.20
C ALA A 81 0.21 4.34 -12.58
N PRO A 82 1.42 4.06 -13.12
CA PRO A 82 1.78 2.70 -13.52
C PRO A 82 1.87 1.72 -12.33
N LEU A 83 2.22 2.23 -11.15
CA LEU A 83 2.23 1.47 -9.90
C LEU A 83 0.81 1.08 -9.50
N PHE A 84 -0.10 2.06 -9.44
CA PHE A 84 -1.46 1.86 -8.96
C PHE A 84 -2.30 0.99 -9.89
N GLU A 85 -2.14 1.13 -11.20
CA GLU A 85 -2.86 0.28 -12.17
C GLU A 85 -2.52 -1.20 -12.01
N LYS A 86 -1.22 -1.50 -11.88
CA LYS A 86 -0.76 -2.88 -11.67
C LYS A 86 -1.12 -3.39 -10.27
N LEU A 87 -1.08 -2.54 -9.24
CA LEU A 87 -1.54 -2.89 -7.90
C LEU A 87 -3.04 -3.24 -7.90
N GLU A 88 -3.88 -2.42 -8.54
CA GLU A 88 -5.32 -2.68 -8.66
C GLU A 88 -5.56 -4.02 -9.40
N SER A 89 -4.87 -4.25 -10.51
CA SER A 89 -4.94 -5.52 -11.25
C SER A 89 -4.61 -6.72 -10.36
N TRP A 90 -3.55 -6.63 -9.56
CA TRP A 90 -3.14 -7.68 -8.63
C TRP A 90 -4.15 -7.89 -7.49
N LEU A 91 -4.64 -6.82 -6.87
CA LEU A 91 -5.62 -6.87 -5.77
C LEU A 91 -6.97 -7.48 -6.20
N HIS A 92 -7.36 -7.23 -7.45
CA HIS A 92 -8.61 -7.70 -8.04
C HIS A 92 -8.53 -9.11 -8.65
N THR A 93 -7.34 -9.73 -8.66
CA THR A 93 -7.19 -11.10 -9.14
C THR A 93 -7.69 -12.10 -8.07
N PRO A 94 -8.65 -12.99 -8.38
CA PRO A 94 -9.31 -13.86 -7.39
C PRO A 94 -8.39 -14.96 -6.82
N SER A 95 -7.35 -15.33 -7.56
CA SER A 95 -6.26 -16.19 -7.10
C SER A 95 -4.98 -15.64 -7.74
N PRO A 96 -4.31 -14.67 -7.09
CA PRO A 96 -3.08 -14.13 -7.66
C PRO A 96 -2.05 -15.25 -7.71
N GLU A 97 -1.67 -15.68 -8.92
CA GLU A 97 -0.47 -16.49 -9.10
C GLU A 97 0.74 -15.72 -8.55
N GLU A 98 1.76 -16.46 -8.13
CA GLU A 98 2.91 -15.96 -7.39
C GLU A 98 3.46 -14.61 -7.91
N PRO A 99 3.98 -13.76 -7.00
CA PRO A 99 4.19 -12.35 -7.24
C PRO A 99 5.55 -12.09 -7.92
N SER A 100 5.71 -12.56 -9.15
CA SER A 100 6.88 -12.24 -9.98
C SER A 100 6.83 -10.79 -10.49
N ASP A 101 5.65 -10.31 -10.89
CA ASP A 101 5.46 -8.92 -11.35
C ASP A 101 5.44 -7.88 -10.22
N LEU A 102 5.17 -8.33 -8.99
CA LEU A 102 5.04 -7.44 -7.83
C LEU A 102 6.40 -6.98 -7.29
N ASP A 103 7.44 -7.80 -7.44
CA ASP A 103 8.80 -7.47 -6.98
C ASP A 103 9.36 -6.28 -7.78
N ALA A 104 9.25 -6.32 -9.11
CA ALA A 104 9.64 -5.21 -9.98
C ALA A 104 8.83 -3.92 -9.72
N LEU A 105 7.56 -4.07 -9.35
CA LEU A 105 6.65 -2.96 -9.05
C LEU A 105 7.02 -2.25 -7.75
N LEU A 106 7.41 -3.01 -6.73
CA LEU A 106 7.61 -2.49 -5.38
C LEU A 106 9.08 -2.19 -5.06
N LYS A 107 10.00 -2.60 -5.93
CA LYS A 107 11.44 -2.31 -5.87
C LYS A 107 11.78 -0.84 -5.53
N PRO A 108 11.13 0.19 -6.13
CA PRO A 108 11.43 1.58 -5.81
C PRO A 108 11.08 2.02 -4.37
N TYR A 109 10.35 1.19 -3.61
CA TYR A 109 9.92 1.47 -2.24
C TYR A 109 10.60 0.56 -1.21
N GLN A 110 11.48 -0.34 -1.65
CA GLN A 110 12.30 -1.18 -0.77
C GLN A 110 13.51 -0.41 -0.24
N GLU A 111 14.05 0.52 -1.02
CA GLU A 111 15.05 1.48 -0.56
C GLU A 111 14.34 2.56 0.25
N SER A 112 14.12 2.28 1.53
CA SER A 112 14.16 3.36 2.52
C SER A 112 15.50 4.05 2.30
N GLU A 113 15.50 5.29 1.80
CA GLU A 113 16.63 6.19 2.02
C GLU A 113 16.74 6.36 3.54
N VAL A 114 17.46 5.42 4.15
CA VAL A 114 18.24 5.63 5.36
C VAL A 114 19.21 6.75 5.04
N ASN A 115 18.83 7.97 5.44
CA ASN A 115 19.82 8.96 5.81
C ASN A 115 20.36 8.61 7.19
#